data_AF-A0A166IFX5-F1
#
_entry.id   AF-A0A166IFX5-F1
#
_cell.length_a   1.000
_cell.length_b   1.000
_cell.length_c   1.000
_cell.angle_alpha   90.00
_cell.angle_beta   90.00
_cell.angle_gamma   90.00
#
_symmetry.space_group_name_H-M   'P 1'
#
loop_
_entity.id
_entity.type
_entity.pdbx_description
1 polymer ?
#
loop_
_entity_poly.entity_id
_entity_poly.type
_entity_poly.pdbx_seq_one_letter_code
_entity_poly.pdbx_strand_id
1 'polypeptide(L)'
;MSSNDRPPANRKRAGDPSAGSAASVIPVRSNIWYDDGNVILQAESTQWKVHKSILAQSSSVFRDMFLIPQPPSDDTELVEGCPVVRLLDSAEEVEYVLQAICQREYVGLEEALPLRVISAFVRLGTKYDIPKLRIEGKKRIFKEFPADLDHAHNSVRPEWKFVTQPDCVAELVLFARTTGLLSILPFALYALRLLDGTIVSLSVSDQLACFAGFRAICKAQAETTYRWAYSKKTHAKCTSGVCSPIRQELVILNFTSSPIIVGLKTFAYRSLLCPACADQAEEMHKKGRAKFWVLLPSLFGLPPWDELNKERELYVLVSLV
;
A
#
# COMPACT_ATOMS: atom_id res chain seq x y z
N MET A 1 35.43 -23.96 -71.66
CA MET A 1 35.71 -22.72 -72.40
C MET A 1 34.39 -22.01 -72.67
N SER A 2 34.34 -20.70 -72.41
CA SER A 2 33.24 -19.70 -72.63
C SER A 2 31.92 -19.92 -71.87
N SER A 3 31.42 -19.07 -70.96
CA SER A 3 31.29 -17.60 -70.79
C SER A 3 30.23 -16.90 -71.66
N ASN A 4 29.37 -16.15 -70.95
CA ASN A 4 28.42 -15.07 -71.32
C ASN A 4 27.07 -15.48 -71.95
N ASP A 5 25.89 -14.98 -71.56
CA ASP A 5 25.52 -13.57 -71.30
C ASP A 5 24.32 -13.36 -70.32
N ARG A 6 24.30 -12.19 -69.65
CA ARG A 6 23.18 -11.51 -68.92
C ARG A 6 22.48 -10.51 -69.90
N PRO A 7 21.27 -9.90 -69.67
CA PRO A 7 20.94 -8.95 -68.57
C PRO A 7 19.40 -8.81 -68.23
N PRO A 8 18.84 -7.71 -67.65
CA PRO A 8 18.80 -7.38 -66.21
C PRO A 8 17.40 -6.98 -65.64
N ALA A 9 17.41 -6.61 -64.34
CA ALA A 9 16.66 -5.51 -63.69
C ALA A 9 15.39 -5.75 -62.82
N ASN A 10 15.55 -5.36 -61.55
CA ASN A 10 14.63 -4.65 -60.63
C ASN A 10 13.30 -5.29 -60.17
N ARG A 11 13.23 -5.60 -58.86
CA ARG A 11 12.54 -4.71 -57.89
C ARG A 11 12.96 -4.98 -56.44
N LYS A 12 13.43 -3.92 -55.79
CA LYS A 12 13.65 -3.79 -54.34
C LYS A 12 12.33 -4.02 -53.59
N ARG A 13 12.33 -4.86 -52.55
CA ARG A 13 11.33 -4.80 -51.48
C ARG A 13 11.89 -3.88 -50.40
N ALA A 14 11.24 -2.74 -50.20
CA ALA A 14 11.58 -1.78 -49.17
C ALA A 14 11.50 -2.47 -47.80
N GLY A 15 12.61 -2.44 -47.06
CA GLY A 15 12.59 -2.71 -45.62
C GLY A 15 12.06 -1.48 -44.91
N ASP A 16 11.14 -1.70 -43.97
CA ASP A 16 10.71 -0.70 -43.01
C ASP A 16 11.90 -0.28 -42.13
N PRO A 17 12.30 1.01 -42.11
CA PRO A 17 13.26 1.52 -41.16
C PRO A 17 12.49 2.14 -39.98
N SER A 18 12.10 1.30 -39.02
CA SER A 18 11.67 1.79 -37.70
C SER A 18 12.06 0.79 -36.61
N ALA A 19 13.32 0.39 -36.60
CA ALA A 19 13.99 0.03 -35.36
C ALA A 19 14.55 1.34 -34.80
N GLY A 20 13.76 2.01 -33.95
CA GLY A 20 14.27 3.08 -33.11
C GLY A 20 15.45 2.55 -32.32
N SER A 21 16.65 3.00 -32.64
CA SER A 21 17.86 2.77 -31.86
C SER A 21 17.58 3.34 -30.46
N ALA A 22 17.27 2.47 -29.51
CA ALA A 22 17.31 2.82 -28.11
C ALA A 22 18.74 3.28 -27.83
N ALA A 23 18.90 4.57 -27.53
CA ALA A 23 20.19 5.11 -27.12
C ALA A 23 20.75 4.21 -26.01
N SER A 24 21.99 3.73 -26.19
CA SER A 24 22.70 3.00 -25.15
C SER A 24 22.90 3.96 -23.97
N VAL A 25 22.02 3.87 -22.98
CA VAL A 25 22.14 4.67 -21.75
C VAL A 25 23.35 4.13 -21.00
N ILE A 26 24.35 4.99 -20.81
CA ILE A 26 25.57 4.64 -20.09
C ILE A 26 25.18 4.39 -18.62
N PRO A 27 25.50 3.21 -18.05
CA PRO A 27 25.22 2.94 -16.66
C PRO A 27 26.01 3.90 -15.73
N VAL A 28 25.36 4.35 -14.66
CA VAL A 28 25.88 5.24 -13.64
C VAL A 28 26.21 4.42 -12.39
N ARG A 29 27.41 4.61 -11.85
CA ARG A 29 27.85 4.01 -10.60
C ARG A 29 27.14 4.68 -9.40
N SER A 30 26.60 3.86 -8.51
CA SER A 30 25.97 4.33 -7.26
C SER A 30 27.00 4.58 -6.15
N ASN A 31 26.50 5.07 -5.01
CA ASN A 31 27.29 5.26 -3.80
C ASN A 31 27.61 3.94 -3.07
N ILE A 32 26.87 2.85 -3.33
CA ILE A 32 27.19 1.52 -2.78
C ILE A 32 28.13 0.83 -3.74
N TRP A 33 29.42 1.02 -3.48
CA TRP A 33 30.48 0.42 -4.27
C TRP A 33 31.60 -0.06 -3.37
N TYR A 34 31.65 -1.38 -3.15
CA TYR A 34 32.70 -1.98 -2.34
C TYR A 34 33.91 -2.32 -3.22
N ASP A 35 35.10 -1.86 -2.83
CA ASP A 35 36.33 -2.08 -3.59
C ASP A 35 36.63 -3.57 -3.79
N ASP A 36 36.33 -4.39 -2.77
CA ASP A 36 36.45 -5.85 -2.74
C ASP A 36 35.17 -6.58 -3.18
N GLY A 37 34.17 -5.86 -3.69
CA GLY A 37 32.93 -6.45 -4.20
C GLY A 37 33.21 -7.35 -5.41
N ASN A 38 32.42 -8.41 -5.55
CA ASN A 38 32.66 -9.50 -6.51
C ASN A 38 31.47 -9.79 -7.43
N VAL A 39 30.48 -8.89 -7.45
CA VAL A 39 29.36 -8.89 -8.39
C VAL A 39 28.88 -7.44 -8.59
N ILE A 40 28.47 -7.12 -9.83
CA ILE A 40 27.77 -5.89 -10.14
C ILE A 40 26.28 -6.22 -10.26
N LEU A 41 25.44 -5.53 -9.51
CA LEU A 41 24.01 -5.49 -9.79
C LEU A 41 23.73 -4.28 -10.66
N GLN A 42 22.85 -4.45 -11.65
CA GLN A 42 22.38 -3.34 -12.48
C GLN A 42 20.86 -3.34 -12.53
N ALA A 43 20.26 -2.19 -12.31
CA ALA A 43 18.83 -1.94 -12.47
C ALA A 43 18.67 -0.60 -13.17
N GLU A 44 17.87 -0.55 -14.23
CA GLU A 44 17.79 0.61 -15.13
C GLU A 44 19.20 1.04 -15.59
N SER A 45 19.56 2.30 -15.37
CA SER A 45 20.88 2.87 -15.66
C SER A 45 21.77 2.99 -14.42
N THR A 46 21.51 2.26 -13.34
CA THR A 46 22.29 2.34 -12.09
C THR A 46 22.98 1.01 -11.80
N GLN A 47 24.25 1.09 -11.37
CA GLN A 47 25.07 -0.07 -10.99
C GLN A 47 25.56 0.02 -9.55
N TRP A 48 25.57 -1.13 -8.87
CA TRP A 48 26.09 -1.32 -7.51
C TRP A 48 27.13 -2.43 -7.51
N LYS A 49 28.28 -2.21 -6.87
CA LYS A 49 29.30 -3.26 -6.67
C LYS A 49 29.21 -3.79 -5.26
N VAL A 50 28.81 -5.05 -5.11
CA VAL A 50 28.47 -5.70 -3.83
C VAL A 50 29.05 -7.11 -3.70
N HIS A 51 28.85 -7.73 -2.54
CA HIS A 51 29.33 -9.08 -2.26
C HIS A 51 28.24 -10.13 -2.46
N LYS A 52 28.53 -11.14 -3.28
CA LYS A 52 27.66 -12.31 -3.49
C LYS A 52 27.26 -12.99 -2.19
N SER A 53 28.18 -13.08 -1.22
CA SER A 53 27.94 -13.73 0.08
C SER A 53 26.88 -13.02 0.92
N ILE A 54 26.88 -11.69 0.95
CA ILE A 54 25.88 -10.89 1.69
C ILE A 54 24.48 -11.07 1.08
N LEU A 55 24.41 -11.01 -0.26
CA LEU A 55 23.17 -11.26 -1.00
C LEU A 55 22.65 -12.68 -0.78
N ALA A 56 23.49 -13.70 -0.94
CA ALA A 56 23.14 -15.11 -0.78
C ALA A 56 22.76 -15.50 0.66
N GLN A 57 23.32 -14.80 1.66
CA GLN A 57 22.93 -14.96 3.06
C GLN A 57 21.53 -14.39 3.32
N SER A 58 21.17 -13.30 2.63
CA SER A 58 19.91 -12.58 2.84
C SER A 58 18.77 -13.10 1.97
N SER A 59 19.09 -13.69 0.82
CA SER A 59 18.16 -14.09 -0.24
C SER A 59 18.46 -15.49 -0.75
N SER A 60 17.45 -16.37 -0.70
CA SER A 60 17.54 -17.70 -1.32
C SER A 60 17.66 -17.60 -2.85
N VAL A 61 16.93 -16.68 -3.47
CA VAL A 61 16.96 -16.43 -4.91
C VAL A 61 18.36 -16.04 -5.40
N PHE A 62 19.02 -15.08 -4.72
CA PHE A 62 20.38 -14.70 -5.10
C PHE A 62 21.38 -15.83 -4.82
N ARG A 63 21.21 -16.59 -3.73
CA ARG A 63 22.05 -17.76 -3.47
C ARG A 63 21.98 -18.76 -4.62
N ASP A 64 20.77 -19.14 -5.03
CA ASP A 64 20.56 -20.12 -6.09
C ASP A 64 21.04 -19.57 -7.45
N MET A 65 20.80 -18.27 -7.71
CA MET A 65 21.29 -17.58 -8.91
C MET A 65 22.81 -17.65 -9.05
N PHE A 66 23.57 -17.58 -7.95
CA PHE A 66 25.03 -17.66 -7.97
C PHE A 66 25.59 -19.08 -7.98
N LEU A 67 24.78 -20.08 -7.62
CA LEU A 67 25.17 -21.49 -7.66
C LEU A 67 25.08 -22.09 -9.06
N ILE A 68 24.23 -21.54 -9.93
CA ILE A 68 24.05 -22.02 -11.30
C ILE A 68 25.22 -21.50 -12.14
N PRO A 69 26.08 -22.37 -12.71
CA PRO A 69 27.10 -21.96 -13.64
C PRO A 69 26.44 -21.32 -14.87
N GLN A 70 26.72 -20.03 -15.12
CA GLN A 70 26.36 -19.42 -16.39
C GLN A 70 27.18 -20.13 -17.49
N PRO A 71 26.55 -20.57 -18.60
CA PRO A 71 27.32 -21.15 -19.70
C PRO A 71 28.36 -20.12 -20.15
N PRO A 72 29.62 -20.54 -20.40
CA PRO A 72 30.65 -19.65 -20.89
C PRO A 72 30.18 -19.11 -22.24
N SER A 73 29.69 -17.88 -22.23
CA SER A 73 29.40 -17.09 -23.40
C SER A 73 30.41 -15.97 -23.43
N ASP A 74 31.00 -15.72 -24.59
CA ASP A 74 31.90 -14.60 -24.85
C ASP A 74 31.22 -13.23 -24.57
N ASP A 75 29.89 -13.24 -24.36
CA ASP A 75 29.03 -12.09 -24.04
C ASP A 75 28.78 -11.88 -22.53
N THR A 76 29.54 -12.54 -21.63
CA THR A 76 29.40 -12.26 -20.19
C THR A 76 29.87 -10.83 -19.92
N GLU A 77 28.92 -9.91 -19.73
CA GLU A 77 29.20 -8.51 -19.43
C GLU A 77 29.98 -8.41 -18.11
N LEU A 78 31.22 -7.95 -18.22
CA LEU A 78 32.11 -7.71 -17.09
C LEU A 78 32.31 -6.22 -16.89
N VAL A 79 32.15 -5.76 -15.66
CA VAL A 79 32.48 -4.40 -15.24
C VAL A 79 33.49 -4.52 -14.11
N GLU A 80 34.68 -3.93 -14.28
CA GLU A 80 35.82 -4.09 -13.34
C GLU A 80 36.17 -5.56 -13.04
N GLY A 81 36.03 -6.45 -14.04
CA GLY A 81 36.28 -7.89 -13.87
C GLY A 81 35.22 -8.63 -13.06
N CYS A 82 34.12 -7.96 -12.67
CA CYS A 82 33.00 -8.56 -11.94
C CYS A 82 31.84 -8.85 -12.90
N PRO A 83 31.13 -9.98 -12.75
CA PRO A 83 29.95 -10.29 -13.55
C PRO A 83 28.80 -9.33 -13.23
N VAL A 84 28.10 -8.88 -14.27
CA VAL A 84 26.93 -8.02 -14.15
C VAL A 84 25.65 -8.86 -14.09
N VAL A 85 24.84 -8.64 -13.07
CA VAL A 85 23.50 -9.21 -12.91
C VAL A 85 22.47 -8.10 -13.11
N ARG A 86 21.69 -8.21 -14.19
CA ARG A 86 20.65 -7.24 -14.53
C ARG A 86 19.33 -7.59 -13.84
N LEU A 87 18.77 -6.63 -13.12
CA LEU A 87 17.49 -6.69 -12.43
C LEU A 87 16.46 -5.88 -13.24
N LEU A 88 15.20 -6.31 -13.21
CA LEU A 88 14.08 -5.66 -13.90
C LEU A 88 13.33 -4.65 -13.01
N ASP A 89 13.82 -4.44 -11.80
CA ASP A 89 13.21 -3.55 -10.81
C ASP A 89 13.68 -2.11 -11.00
N SER A 90 13.01 -1.18 -10.34
CA SER A 90 13.45 0.21 -10.32
C SER A 90 14.79 0.35 -9.60
N ALA A 91 15.64 1.28 -10.05
CA ALA A 91 16.91 1.52 -9.37
C ALA A 91 16.70 1.97 -7.92
N GLU A 92 15.64 2.75 -7.66
CA GLU A 92 15.30 3.25 -6.34
C GLU A 92 14.94 2.13 -5.35
N GLU A 93 14.07 1.18 -5.73
CA GLU A 93 13.71 0.07 -4.84
C GLU A 93 14.91 -0.84 -4.55
N VAL A 94 15.78 -1.07 -5.54
CA VAL A 94 17.00 -1.87 -5.37
C VAL A 94 17.96 -1.18 -4.41
N GLU A 95 18.16 0.14 -4.54
CA GLU A 95 18.98 0.94 -3.62
C GLU A 95 18.51 0.76 -2.17
N TYR A 96 17.20 0.92 -1.90
CA TYR A 96 16.66 0.75 -0.54
C TYR A 96 16.94 -0.63 0.07
N VAL A 97 16.82 -1.69 -0.74
CA VAL A 97 17.13 -3.05 -0.30
C VAL A 97 18.63 -3.20 -0.01
N LEU A 98 19.49 -2.67 -0.87
CA LEU A 98 20.95 -2.74 -0.71
C LEU A 98 21.44 -1.93 0.50
N GLN A 99 20.90 -0.73 0.72
CA GLN A 99 21.12 0.04 1.94
C GLN A 99 20.78 -0.77 3.19
N ALA A 100 19.64 -1.48 3.18
CA ALA A 100 19.22 -2.29 4.32
C ALA A 100 20.13 -3.50 4.57
N ILE A 101 20.51 -4.26 3.53
CA ILE A 101 21.28 -5.52 3.71
C ILE A 101 22.80 -5.31 3.75
N CYS A 102 23.33 -4.33 3.01
CA CYS A 102 24.76 -4.09 2.91
C CYS A 102 25.24 -3.01 3.89
N GLN A 103 24.46 -1.96 4.12
CA GLN A 103 24.84 -0.83 4.98
C GLN A 103 24.15 -0.87 6.35
N ARG A 104 23.19 -1.79 6.55
CA ARG A 104 22.35 -1.86 7.76
C ARG A 104 21.57 -0.57 8.02
N GLU A 105 21.27 0.17 6.96
CA GLU A 105 20.34 1.30 7.03
C GLU A 105 18.94 0.77 7.39
N TYR A 106 18.12 1.61 8.02
CA TYR A 106 16.76 1.24 8.48
C TYR A 106 16.70 0.19 9.61
N VAL A 107 17.86 -0.22 10.16
CA VAL A 107 17.96 -1.11 11.32
C VAL A 107 17.82 -0.28 12.61
N GLY A 108 16.58 -0.08 13.03
CA GLY A 108 16.21 0.60 14.28
C GLY A 108 14.70 0.50 14.50
N LEU A 109 14.27 0.19 15.73
CA LEU A 109 12.85 -0.11 16.06
C LEU A 109 11.99 1.14 16.27
N GLU A 110 12.59 2.33 16.31
CA GLU A 110 11.90 3.54 16.79
C GLU A 110 11.54 4.53 15.67
N GLU A 111 12.24 4.51 14.54
CA GLU A 111 12.01 5.48 13.47
C GLU A 111 10.98 4.97 12.45
N ALA A 112 10.04 5.86 12.13
CA ALA A 112 9.06 5.67 11.07
C ALA A 112 9.76 5.65 9.70
N LEU A 113 9.39 4.70 8.85
CA LEU A 113 9.99 4.57 7.52
C LEU A 113 9.10 5.17 6.43
N PRO A 114 9.68 5.80 5.39
CA PRO A 114 8.92 6.23 4.23
C PRO A 114 8.18 5.06 3.57
N LEU A 115 6.95 5.31 3.10
CA LEU A 115 6.11 4.26 2.47
C LEU A 115 6.82 3.60 1.28
N ARG A 116 7.61 4.35 0.52
CA ARG A 116 8.43 3.83 -0.60
C ARG A 116 9.47 2.78 -0.17
N VAL A 117 10.11 2.98 1.00
CA VAL A 117 11.06 2.01 1.57
C VAL A 117 10.32 0.74 2.00
N ILE A 118 9.18 0.90 2.67
CA ILE A 118 8.32 -0.22 3.07
C ILE A 118 7.82 -0.99 1.84
N SER A 119 7.46 -0.27 0.76
CA SER A 119 7.07 -0.86 -0.53
C SER A 119 8.17 -1.74 -1.11
N ALA A 120 9.40 -1.23 -1.19
CA ALA A 120 10.55 -1.99 -1.65
C ALA A 120 10.78 -3.24 -0.78
N PHE A 121 10.71 -3.09 0.55
CA PHE A 121 10.89 -4.20 1.49
C PHE A 121 9.86 -5.32 1.29
N VAL A 122 8.59 -4.97 1.08
CA VAL A 122 7.53 -5.96 0.85
C VAL A 122 7.64 -6.58 -0.54
N ARG A 123 7.80 -5.76 -1.60
CA ARG A 123 7.83 -6.21 -3.00
C ARG A 123 9.09 -7.01 -3.30
N LEU A 124 10.26 -6.39 -3.15
CA LEU A 124 11.54 -7.03 -3.46
C LEU A 124 11.89 -8.10 -2.43
N GLY A 125 11.52 -7.91 -1.16
CA GLY A 125 11.68 -8.97 -0.16
C GLY A 125 10.80 -10.19 -0.43
N THR A 126 9.69 -10.06 -1.15
CA THR A 126 8.92 -11.20 -1.65
C THR A 126 9.56 -11.78 -2.91
N LYS A 127 9.87 -10.94 -3.90
CA LYS A 127 10.43 -11.35 -5.21
C LYS A 127 11.76 -12.09 -5.09
N TYR A 128 12.66 -11.57 -4.27
CA TYR A 128 13.99 -12.13 -4.04
C TYR A 128 14.04 -13.03 -2.80
N ASP A 129 12.89 -13.33 -2.19
CA ASP A 129 12.80 -14.08 -0.94
C ASP A 129 13.84 -13.65 0.11
N ILE A 130 13.67 -12.41 0.58
CA ILE A 130 14.43 -11.79 1.67
C ILE A 130 13.49 -11.67 2.88
N PRO A 131 13.36 -12.71 3.71
CA PRO A 131 12.32 -12.78 4.73
C PRO A 131 12.39 -11.62 5.73
N LYS A 132 13.60 -11.21 6.13
CA LYS A 132 13.79 -10.12 7.11
C LYS A 132 13.15 -8.81 6.65
N LEU A 133 13.39 -8.40 5.41
CA LEU A 133 12.80 -7.17 4.86
C LEU A 133 11.29 -7.32 4.66
N ARG A 134 10.85 -8.44 4.08
CA ARG A 134 9.43 -8.73 3.86
C ARG A 134 8.62 -8.69 5.16
N ILE A 135 9.15 -9.32 6.22
CA ILE A 135 8.57 -9.34 7.56
C ILE A 135 8.54 -7.92 8.13
N GLU A 136 9.66 -7.22 8.12
CA GLU A 136 9.74 -5.90 8.72
C GLU A 136 8.83 -4.86 8.02
N GLY A 137 8.74 -4.90 6.69
CA GLY A 137 7.82 -4.06 5.93
C GLY A 137 6.35 -4.32 6.29
N LYS A 138 5.94 -5.60 6.34
CA LYS A 138 4.58 -6.01 6.75
C LYS A 138 4.27 -5.60 8.19
N LYS A 139 5.22 -5.78 9.11
CA LYS A 139 5.11 -5.41 10.52
C LYS A 139 4.77 -3.95 10.70
N ARG A 140 5.54 -3.06 10.04
CA ARG A 140 5.37 -1.61 10.17
C ARG A 140 4.01 -1.17 9.64
N ILE A 141 3.65 -1.59 8.43
CA ILE A 141 2.36 -1.19 7.85
C ILE A 141 1.17 -1.75 8.63
N PHE A 142 1.23 -2.99 9.11
CA PHE A 142 0.12 -3.57 9.88
C PHE A 142 -0.02 -2.97 11.28
N LYS A 143 1.06 -2.49 11.89
CA LYS A 143 0.99 -1.74 13.15
C LYS A 143 0.42 -0.33 12.98
N GLU A 144 0.61 0.27 11.81
CA GLU A 144 0.08 1.61 11.50
C GLU A 144 -1.43 1.56 11.21
N PHE A 145 -1.92 0.49 10.56
CA PHE A 145 -3.31 0.40 10.11
C PHE A 145 -4.18 -0.53 10.98
N PRO A 146 -5.36 -0.07 11.43
CA PRO A 146 -6.23 -0.84 12.30
C PRO A 146 -6.79 -2.09 11.63
N ALA A 147 -6.76 -3.20 12.37
CA ALA A 147 -7.40 -4.46 12.01
C ALA A 147 -8.70 -4.71 12.81
N ASP A 148 -8.94 -3.88 13.82
CA ASP A 148 -10.11 -3.93 14.69
C ASP A 148 -10.56 -2.51 15.09
N LEU A 149 -11.76 -2.43 15.65
CA LEU A 149 -12.39 -1.17 16.01
C LEU A 149 -11.71 -0.46 17.18
N ASP A 150 -11.08 -1.19 18.10
CA ASP A 150 -10.43 -0.61 19.27
C ASP A 150 -9.13 0.10 18.86
N HIS A 151 -8.36 -0.51 17.95
CA HIS A 151 -7.25 0.16 17.30
C HIS A 151 -7.77 1.38 16.52
N ALA A 152 -8.81 1.23 15.68
CA ALA A 152 -9.35 2.34 14.91
C ALA A 152 -9.84 3.51 15.78
N HIS A 153 -10.36 3.22 16.98
CA HIS A 153 -10.79 4.20 17.98
C HIS A 153 -9.61 5.03 18.51
N ASN A 154 -8.47 4.40 18.76
CA ASN A 154 -7.27 5.05 19.26
C ASN A 154 -6.50 5.79 18.15
N SER A 155 -6.67 5.39 16.88
CA SER A 155 -6.00 5.98 15.71
C SER A 155 -6.68 7.22 15.12
N VAL A 156 -7.75 7.75 15.75
CA VAL A 156 -8.51 8.92 15.24
C VAL A 156 -7.72 10.24 15.38
N ARG A 157 -6.54 10.22 16.00
CA ARG A 157 -5.53 11.30 15.96
C ARG A 157 -4.16 10.66 15.68
N PRO A 158 -3.66 10.66 14.43
CA PRO A 158 -2.51 9.85 14.08
C PRO A 158 -1.24 10.61 14.44
N GLU A 159 -0.60 10.23 15.54
CA GLU A 159 0.85 10.23 15.49
C GLU A 159 1.23 9.02 14.65
N TRP A 160 1.68 9.27 13.43
CA TRP A 160 2.25 8.23 12.59
C TRP A 160 3.54 7.73 13.24
N LYS A 161 3.60 6.44 13.60
CA LYS A 161 4.69 5.91 14.43
C LYS A 161 5.60 4.95 13.69
N PHE A 162 5.07 4.19 12.74
CA PHE A 162 5.80 3.14 12.06
C PHE A 162 6.05 3.46 10.58
N VAL A 163 5.21 4.31 10.00
CA VAL A 163 5.29 4.77 8.62
C VAL A 163 5.35 6.30 8.60
N THR A 164 6.25 6.89 7.82
CA THR A 164 6.23 8.35 7.62
C THR A 164 4.91 8.74 6.97
N GLN A 165 4.23 9.76 7.51
CA GLN A 165 2.96 10.22 6.97
C GLN A 165 3.08 10.50 5.46
N PRO A 166 2.30 9.81 4.61
CA PRO A 166 2.33 10.06 3.17
C PRO A 166 1.75 11.45 2.86
N ASP A 167 2.31 12.10 1.84
CA ASP A 167 1.78 13.36 1.32
C ASP A 167 0.39 13.17 0.70
N CYS A 168 0.13 11.98 0.15
CA CYS A 168 -1.16 11.61 -0.42
C CYS A 168 -1.66 10.25 0.08
N VAL A 169 -2.89 10.20 0.60
CA VAL A 169 -3.53 8.94 1.04
C VAL A 169 -3.71 7.94 -0.10
N ALA A 170 -3.78 8.43 -1.36
CA ALA A 170 -3.87 7.56 -2.54
C ALA A 170 -2.64 6.63 -2.68
N GLU A 171 -1.47 7.04 -2.17
CA GLU A 171 -0.26 6.20 -2.18
C GLU A 171 -0.44 4.93 -1.35
N LEU A 172 -1.21 4.98 -0.26
CA LEU A 172 -1.50 3.81 0.57
C LEU A 172 -2.40 2.80 -0.14
N VAL A 173 -3.37 3.31 -0.91
CA VAL A 173 -4.25 2.47 -1.74
C VAL A 173 -3.43 1.78 -2.82
N LEU A 174 -2.57 2.53 -3.52
CA LEU A 174 -1.68 1.97 -4.54
C LEU A 174 -0.71 0.96 -3.94
N PHE A 175 -0.10 1.27 -2.80
CA PHE A 175 0.76 0.36 -2.05
C PHE A 175 0.04 -0.95 -1.74
N ALA A 176 -1.17 -0.89 -1.15
CA ALA A 176 -1.91 -2.09 -0.76
C ALA A 176 -2.23 -2.98 -1.97
N ARG A 177 -2.65 -2.37 -3.08
CA ARG A 177 -2.97 -3.08 -4.33
C ARG A 177 -1.74 -3.74 -4.94
N THR A 178 -0.63 -3.02 -5.00
CA THR A 178 0.61 -3.49 -5.66
C THR A 178 1.38 -4.50 -4.82
N THR A 179 1.23 -4.48 -3.50
CA THR A 179 1.84 -5.44 -2.58
C THR A 179 0.93 -6.63 -2.25
N GLY A 180 -0.36 -6.52 -2.54
CA GLY A 180 -1.38 -7.50 -2.16
C GLY A 180 -1.75 -7.47 -0.67
N LEU A 181 -1.33 -6.44 0.08
CA LEU A 181 -1.67 -6.27 1.50
C LEU A 181 -3.05 -5.60 1.64
N LEU A 182 -4.10 -6.35 1.36
CA LEU A 182 -5.45 -5.80 1.16
C LEU A 182 -6.14 -5.40 2.47
N SER A 183 -5.69 -5.89 3.62
CA SER A 183 -6.32 -5.61 4.92
C SER A 183 -6.23 -4.15 5.35
N ILE A 184 -5.35 -3.35 4.73
CA ILE A 184 -5.27 -1.90 5.03
C ILE A 184 -6.26 -1.08 4.20
N LEU A 185 -6.79 -1.63 3.10
CA LEU A 185 -7.64 -0.90 2.16
C LEU A 185 -8.94 -0.35 2.78
N PRO A 186 -9.72 -1.09 3.60
CA PRO A 186 -10.97 -0.56 4.13
C PRO A 186 -10.79 0.75 4.91
N PHE A 187 -9.73 0.83 5.72
CA PHE A 187 -9.42 2.03 6.48
C PHE A 187 -8.76 3.11 5.63
N ALA A 188 -7.84 2.77 4.72
CA ALA A 188 -7.21 3.73 3.82
C ALA A 188 -8.22 4.44 2.91
N LEU A 189 -9.18 3.69 2.34
CA LEU A 189 -10.26 4.25 1.50
C LEU A 189 -11.24 5.10 2.32
N TYR A 190 -11.53 4.70 3.56
CA TYR A 190 -12.31 5.52 4.49
C TYR A 190 -11.60 6.85 4.82
N ALA A 191 -10.30 6.80 5.09
CA ALA A 191 -9.47 7.97 5.38
C ALA A 191 -9.31 8.90 4.18
N LEU A 192 -9.17 8.35 2.96
CA LEU A 192 -9.10 9.13 1.72
C LEU A 192 -10.32 10.05 1.57
N ARG A 193 -11.50 9.56 1.97
CA ARG A 193 -12.74 10.35 1.90
C ARG A 193 -12.85 11.42 2.98
N LEU A 194 -12.11 11.30 4.09
CA LEU A 194 -12.09 12.31 5.15
C LEU A 194 -11.22 13.53 4.81
N LEU A 195 -10.20 13.34 3.98
CA LEU A 195 -9.10 14.30 3.81
C LEU A 195 -9.13 15.04 2.48
N ASP A 196 -10.29 15.09 1.79
CA ASP A 196 -10.47 15.72 0.47
C ASP A 196 -9.37 15.34 -0.54
N GLY A 197 -8.89 14.09 -0.48
CA GLY A 197 -7.77 13.63 -1.28
C GLY A 197 -8.05 13.71 -2.78
N THR A 198 -7.04 14.11 -3.55
CA THR A 198 -7.08 14.11 -5.01
C THR A 198 -7.23 12.67 -5.53
N ILE A 199 -8.46 12.26 -5.83
CA ILE A 199 -8.80 10.93 -6.38
C ILE A 199 -8.18 10.71 -7.77
N VAL A 200 -7.72 11.78 -8.43
CA VAL A 200 -7.23 11.78 -9.82
C VAL A 200 -6.01 10.87 -10.04
N SER A 201 -5.20 10.61 -9.00
CA SER A 201 -4.04 9.72 -9.10
C SER A 201 -4.38 8.22 -9.02
N LEU A 202 -5.63 7.87 -8.70
CA LEU A 202 -6.06 6.48 -8.58
C LEU A 202 -6.47 5.87 -9.93
N SER A 203 -6.39 4.54 -10.00
CA SER A 203 -6.95 3.77 -11.13
C SER A 203 -8.45 4.04 -11.27
N VAL A 204 -9.01 3.98 -12.49
CA VAL A 204 -10.45 4.19 -12.74
C VAL A 204 -11.31 3.28 -11.84
N SER A 205 -10.86 2.05 -11.61
CA SER A 205 -11.52 1.11 -10.70
C SER A 205 -11.57 1.63 -9.25
N ASP A 206 -10.45 2.11 -8.73
CA ASP A 206 -10.40 2.64 -7.36
C ASP A 206 -11.12 4.00 -7.23
N GLN A 207 -11.14 4.82 -8.29
CA GLN A 207 -11.98 6.03 -8.34
C GLN A 207 -13.47 5.66 -8.20
N LEU A 208 -13.93 4.70 -9.01
CA LEU A 208 -15.31 4.21 -8.96
C LEU A 208 -15.63 3.58 -7.58
N ALA A 209 -14.71 2.81 -7.01
CA ALA A 209 -14.86 2.25 -5.67
C ALA A 209 -14.97 3.34 -4.60
N CYS A 210 -14.21 4.44 -4.72
CA CYS A 210 -14.33 5.59 -3.82
C CYS A 210 -15.68 6.30 -3.94
N PHE A 211 -16.17 6.53 -5.17
CA PHE A 211 -17.48 7.17 -5.39
C PHE A 211 -18.65 6.29 -4.92
N ALA A 212 -18.64 5.00 -5.28
CA ALA A 212 -19.64 4.04 -4.81
C ALA A 212 -19.58 3.90 -3.29
N GLY A 213 -18.37 3.82 -2.74
CA GLY A 213 -18.08 3.76 -1.32
C GLY A 213 -18.64 4.95 -0.55
N PHE A 214 -18.53 6.17 -1.08
CA PHE A 214 -19.07 7.37 -0.41
C PHE A 214 -20.59 7.24 -0.13
N ARG A 215 -21.37 6.86 -1.15
CA ARG A 215 -22.82 6.67 -0.98
C ARG A 215 -23.13 5.54 -0.01
N ALA A 216 -22.38 4.44 -0.09
CA ALA A 216 -22.53 3.29 0.80
C ALA A 216 -22.21 3.67 2.26
N ILE A 217 -21.16 4.45 2.50
CA ILE A 217 -20.78 4.98 3.82
C ILE A 217 -21.88 5.86 4.40
N CYS A 218 -22.38 6.83 3.61
CA CYS A 218 -23.44 7.74 4.06
C CYS A 218 -24.67 6.98 4.55
N LYS A 219 -25.08 5.96 3.78
CA LYS A 219 -26.18 5.08 4.15
C LYS A 219 -25.83 4.25 5.39
N ALA A 220 -24.68 3.59 5.40
CA ALA A 220 -24.27 2.70 6.48
C ALA A 220 -24.17 3.43 7.81
N GLN A 221 -23.56 4.63 7.87
CA GLN A 221 -23.44 5.38 9.11
C GLN A 221 -24.80 5.84 9.64
N ALA A 222 -25.74 6.21 8.76
CA ALA A 222 -27.11 6.58 9.14
C ALA A 222 -27.89 5.39 9.70
N GLU A 223 -27.73 4.20 9.10
CA GLU A 223 -28.44 2.98 9.49
C GLU A 223 -27.84 2.27 10.72
N THR A 224 -26.58 2.59 11.04
CA THR A 224 -25.81 1.97 12.14
C THR A 224 -25.40 3.00 13.20
N THR A 225 -24.20 3.59 13.12
CA THR A 225 -23.59 4.50 14.12
C THR A 225 -24.51 5.65 14.54
N TYR A 226 -25.24 6.24 13.60
CA TYR A 226 -26.13 7.39 13.81
C TYR A 226 -27.61 7.03 13.79
N ARG A 227 -27.96 5.74 13.82
CA ARG A 227 -29.37 5.29 13.83
C ARG A 227 -30.20 5.93 14.94
N TRP A 228 -29.56 6.22 16.09
CA TRP A 228 -30.20 6.90 17.22
C TRP A 228 -30.68 8.31 16.88
N ALA A 229 -29.98 9.04 15.99
CA ALA A 229 -30.34 10.38 15.55
C ALA A 229 -31.49 10.35 14.53
N TYR A 230 -31.53 9.32 13.66
CA TYR A 230 -32.61 9.11 12.69
C TYR A 230 -33.89 8.50 13.30
N SER A 231 -33.83 8.01 14.55
CA SER A 231 -35.00 7.45 15.23
C SER A 231 -36.02 8.54 15.57
N LYS A 232 -37.24 8.41 15.04
CA LYS A 232 -38.38 9.30 15.36
C LYS A 232 -38.82 9.23 16.83
N LYS A 233 -38.47 8.15 17.54
CA LYS A 233 -38.85 7.96 18.95
C LYS A 233 -37.68 8.32 19.85
N THR A 234 -37.94 9.19 20.83
CA THR A 234 -37.06 9.43 21.99
C THR A 234 -37.17 8.28 22.99
N HIS A 235 -36.33 8.30 24.02
CA HIS A 235 -36.42 7.35 25.12
C HIS A 235 -37.78 7.47 25.83
N ALA A 236 -38.37 6.37 26.30
CA ALA A 236 -39.69 6.37 26.94
C ALA A 236 -39.78 7.28 28.19
N LYS A 237 -38.65 7.48 28.88
CA LYS A 237 -38.51 8.38 30.04
C LYS A 237 -38.11 9.81 29.67
N CYS A 238 -38.12 10.18 28.39
CA CYS A 238 -37.75 11.52 27.95
C CYS A 238 -38.89 12.51 28.23
N THR A 239 -38.64 13.46 29.12
CA THR A 239 -39.55 14.59 29.41
C THR A 239 -39.12 15.89 28.73
N SER A 240 -37.96 15.89 28.08
CA SER A 240 -37.36 17.06 27.45
C SER A 240 -37.94 17.31 26.07
N GLY A 241 -38.46 18.51 25.83
CA GLY A 241 -38.95 18.94 24.51
C GLY A 241 -37.85 19.17 23.47
N VAL A 242 -36.57 19.25 23.87
CA VAL A 242 -35.45 19.60 22.97
C VAL A 242 -34.72 18.39 22.39
N CYS A 243 -34.86 17.19 22.98
CA CYS A 243 -34.11 16.01 22.52
C CYS A 243 -34.46 15.57 21.09
N SER A 244 -35.74 15.66 20.71
CA SER A 244 -36.17 15.33 19.35
C SER A 244 -35.72 16.39 18.34
N PRO A 245 -35.93 17.70 18.59
CA PRO A 245 -35.37 18.76 17.74
C PRO A 245 -33.86 18.64 17.53
N ILE A 246 -33.07 18.43 18.59
CA ILE A 246 -31.61 18.32 18.50
C ILE A 246 -31.19 17.14 17.63
N ARG A 247 -31.86 15.99 17.75
CA ARG A 247 -31.61 14.84 16.85
C ARG A 247 -31.87 15.18 15.40
N GLN A 248 -32.98 15.86 15.12
CA GLN A 248 -33.35 16.27 13.77
C GLN A 248 -32.35 17.28 13.20
N GLU A 249 -31.95 18.27 14.00
CA GLU A 249 -30.94 19.27 13.64
C GLU A 249 -29.59 18.62 13.34
N LEU A 250 -29.14 17.68 14.16
CA LEU A 250 -27.92 16.90 13.89
C LEU A 250 -27.99 16.18 12.55
N VAL A 251 -29.14 15.59 12.20
CA VAL A 251 -29.33 14.92 10.91
C VAL A 251 -29.27 15.92 9.75
N ILE A 252 -29.96 17.05 9.89
CA ILE A 252 -30.00 18.09 8.86
C ILE A 252 -28.60 18.65 8.61
N LEU A 253 -27.91 19.10 9.67
CA LEU A 253 -26.61 19.76 9.55
C LEU A 253 -25.51 18.83 9.04
N ASN A 254 -25.51 17.56 9.46
CA ASN A 254 -24.38 16.67 9.19
C ASN A 254 -24.63 15.70 8.03
N PHE A 255 -25.87 15.42 7.63
CA PHE A 255 -26.17 14.25 6.78
C PHE A 255 -27.17 14.46 5.64
N THR A 256 -27.64 15.69 5.37
CA THR A 256 -28.60 15.92 4.26
C THR A 256 -27.98 16.47 2.99
N SER A 257 -27.30 17.62 3.05
CA SER A 257 -26.82 18.34 1.85
C SER A 257 -25.43 17.90 1.42
N SER A 258 -24.49 17.85 2.37
CA SER A 258 -23.13 17.34 2.17
C SER A 258 -22.77 16.46 3.36
N PRO A 259 -23.09 15.15 3.30
CA PRO A 259 -22.91 14.29 4.45
C PRO A 259 -21.44 14.21 4.88
N ILE A 260 -21.18 14.53 6.14
CA ILE A 260 -19.85 14.33 6.73
C ILE A 260 -19.62 12.84 6.97
N ILE A 261 -18.37 12.39 6.82
CA ILE A 261 -18.00 10.99 7.09
C ILE A 261 -17.55 10.87 8.54
N VAL A 262 -18.36 10.19 9.35
CA VAL A 262 -18.15 10.09 10.80
C VAL A 262 -18.57 8.74 11.37
N GLY A 263 -18.80 7.73 10.52
CA GLY A 263 -19.24 6.39 10.94
C GLY A 263 -18.36 5.70 11.99
N LEU A 264 -17.07 6.05 12.09
CA LEU A 264 -16.13 5.55 13.10
C LEU A 264 -15.89 6.49 14.29
N LYS A 265 -16.50 7.69 14.33
CA LYS A 265 -16.33 8.65 15.43
C LYS A 265 -17.03 8.19 16.70
N THR A 266 -16.50 8.59 17.85
CA THR A 266 -17.07 8.30 19.17
C THR A 266 -18.27 9.17 19.48
N PHE A 267 -19.06 8.76 20.46
CA PHE A 267 -20.22 9.52 20.90
C PHE A 267 -19.78 10.81 21.59
N ALA A 268 -20.21 11.96 21.05
CA ALA A 268 -19.83 13.28 21.54
C ALA A 268 -21.04 14.18 21.91
N TYR A 269 -22.24 13.61 21.96
CA TYR A 269 -23.50 14.38 22.05
C TYR A 269 -24.18 14.29 23.42
N ARG A 270 -23.47 13.77 24.45
CA ARG A 270 -24.03 13.55 25.79
C ARG A 270 -24.57 14.84 26.42
N SER A 271 -23.86 15.96 26.23
CA SER A 271 -24.24 17.28 26.76
C SER A 271 -25.45 17.91 26.05
N LEU A 272 -25.83 17.41 24.87
CA LEU A 272 -26.93 17.96 24.06
C LEU A 272 -28.27 17.28 24.34
N LEU A 273 -28.28 16.15 25.05
CA LEU A 273 -29.47 15.35 25.29
C LEU A 273 -29.76 15.29 26.79
N CYS A 274 -31.02 15.06 27.16
CA CYS A 274 -31.32 14.70 28.54
C CYS A 274 -30.67 13.34 28.89
N PRO A 275 -30.39 13.06 30.18
CA PRO A 275 -29.62 11.87 30.58
C PRO A 275 -30.15 10.56 30.00
N ALA A 276 -31.46 10.31 30.08
CA ALA A 276 -32.07 9.08 29.57
C ALA A 276 -31.93 8.93 28.04
N CYS A 277 -32.02 10.02 27.28
CA CYS A 277 -31.80 10.00 25.83
C CYS A 277 -30.32 9.89 25.46
N ALA A 278 -29.43 10.49 26.26
CA ALA A 278 -27.99 10.40 26.07
C ALA A 278 -27.49 8.97 26.28
N ASP A 279 -27.88 8.31 27.38
CA ASP A 279 -27.47 6.93 27.68
C ASP A 279 -27.96 5.97 26.59
N GLN A 280 -29.22 6.09 26.17
CA GLN A 280 -29.76 5.30 25.07
C GLN A 280 -29.01 5.56 23.75
N ALA A 281 -28.77 6.83 23.42
CA ALA A 281 -28.10 7.21 22.18
C ALA A 281 -26.65 6.72 22.15
N GLU A 282 -25.91 6.84 23.25
CA GLU A 282 -24.53 6.38 23.37
C GLU A 282 -24.42 4.86 23.21
N GLU A 283 -25.30 4.10 23.86
CA GLU A 283 -25.33 2.64 23.73
C GLU A 283 -25.69 2.20 22.30
N MET A 284 -26.68 2.85 21.69
CA MET A 284 -27.03 2.62 20.29
C MET A 284 -25.87 3.00 19.36
N HIS A 285 -25.17 4.10 19.63
CA HIS A 285 -24.06 4.59 18.84
C HIS A 285 -22.86 3.63 18.92
N LYS A 286 -22.50 3.15 20.12
CA LYS A 286 -21.43 2.16 20.33
C LYS A 286 -21.72 0.86 19.56
N LYS A 287 -22.93 0.31 19.69
CA LYS A 287 -23.38 -0.87 18.92
C LYS A 287 -23.41 -0.61 17.43
N GLY A 288 -23.86 0.58 17.02
CA GLY A 288 -23.87 1.02 15.63
C GLY A 288 -22.47 1.08 15.04
N ARG A 289 -21.50 1.62 15.80
CA ARG A 289 -20.10 1.72 15.40
C ARG A 289 -19.45 0.36 15.15
N ALA A 290 -19.73 -0.61 16.02
CA ALA A 290 -19.30 -1.99 15.82
C ALA A 290 -19.86 -2.60 14.52
N LYS A 291 -21.15 -2.37 14.24
CA LYS A 291 -21.77 -2.81 12.97
C LYS A 291 -21.18 -2.09 11.76
N PHE A 292 -20.96 -0.78 11.86
CA PHE A 292 -20.33 0.00 10.80
C PHE A 292 -18.94 -0.53 10.47
N TRP A 293 -18.13 -0.83 11.49
CA TRP A 293 -16.80 -1.43 11.33
C TRP A 293 -16.87 -2.74 10.55
N VAL A 294 -17.77 -3.66 10.93
CA VAL A 294 -17.95 -4.94 10.23
C VAL A 294 -18.34 -4.74 8.76
N LEU A 295 -19.17 -3.75 8.46
CA LEU A 295 -19.59 -3.44 7.09
C LEU A 295 -18.48 -2.79 6.26
N LEU A 296 -17.51 -2.11 6.89
CA LEU A 296 -16.56 -1.21 6.23
C LEU A 296 -15.91 -1.79 4.97
N PRO A 297 -15.38 -3.04 4.95
CA PRO A 297 -14.80 -3.61 3.74
C PRO A 297 -15.82 -3.72 2.58
N SER A 298 -17.02 -4.22 2.88
CA SER A 298 -18.08 -4.42 1.89
C SER A 298 -18.58 -3.09 1.28
N LEU A 299 -18.46 -1.97 2.00
CA LEU A 299 -18.79 -0.65 1.46
C LEU A 299 -17.92 -0.28 0.25
N PHE A 300 -16.73 -0.86 0.14
CA PHE A 300 -15.79 -0.68 -0.96
C PHE A 300 -15.66 -1.91 -1.87
N GLY A 301 -16.55 -2.89 -1.74
CA GLY A 301 -16.50 -4.14 -2.52
C GLY A 301 -15.33 -5.05 -2.15
N LEU A 302 -14.81 -4.95 -0.93
CA LEU A 302 -13.73 -5.79 -0.42
C LEU A 302 -14.27 -7.01 0.35
N PRO A 303 -13.47 -8.10 0.46
CA PRO A 303 -13.79 -9.24 1.32
C PRO A 303 -14.00 -8.83 2.79
N PRO A 304 -14.73 -9.64 3.57
CA PRO A 304 -14.93 -9.36 4.99
C PRO A 304 -13.62 -9.42 5.80
N TRP A 305 -13.63 -8.84 7.00
CA TRP A 305 -12.43 -8.69 7.83
C TRP A 305 -11.72 -10.00 8.16
N ASP A 306 -12.45 -11.09 8.37
CA ASP A 306 -11.89 -12.41 8.64
C ASP A 306 -11.07 -12.95 7.46
N GLU A 307 -11.47 -12.66 6.22
CA GLU A 307 -10.69 -13.00 5.04
C GLU A 307 -9.49 -12.07 4.88
N LEU A 308 -9.69 -10.76 5.03
CA LEU A 308 -8.64 -9.76 4.93
C LEU A 308 -7.54 -9.98 5.98
N ASN A 309 -7.90 -10.34 7.21
CA ASN A 309 -6.93 -10.46 8.31
C ASN A 309 -6.08 -11.73 8.25
N LYS A 310 -6.38 -12.70 7.38
CA LYS A 310 -5.53 -13.90 7.18
C LYS A 310 -4.09 -13.53 6.84
N GLU A 311 -3.88 -12.47 6.06
CA GLU A 311 -2.52 -12.01 5.69
C GLU A 311 -1.72 -11.48 6.90
N ARG A 312 -2.41 -11.02 7.95
CA ARG A 312 -1.81 -10.52 9.18
C ARG A 312 -1.45 -11.66 10.13
N GLU A 313 -2.29 -12.69 10.21
CA GLU A 313 -2.05 -13.88 11.03
C GLU A 313 -0.86 -14.71 10.53
N LEU A 314 -0.78 -14.89 9.21
CA LEU A 314 0.34 -15.60 8.56
C LEU A 314 1.69 -14.91 8.84
N TYR A 315 1.70 -13.59 8.96
CA TYR A 315 2.90 -12.83 9.30
C TYR A 315 3.35 -13.07 10.76
N VAL A 316 2.41 -13.13 11.71
CA VAL A 316 2.72 -13.36 13.14
C VAL A 316 3.33 -14.74 13.36
N LEU A 317 2.81 -15.77 12.68
CA LEU A 317 3.31 -17.14 12.78
C LEU A 317 4.74 -17.29 12.23
N VAL A 318 5.07 -16.61 11.13
CA VAL A 318 6.42 -16.64 10.54
C VAL A 318 7.44 -15.82 11.36
N SER A 319 6.98 -14.91 12.21
CA SER A 319 7.86 -14.08 13.07
C SER A 319 8.26 -14.75 14.38
N LEU A 320 7.67 -15.92 14.71
CA LEU A 320 7.88 -16.68 15.95
C LEU A 320 8.77 -17.92 15.75
N VAL A 321 9.20 -18.19 14.52
CA VAL A 321 10.09 -19.29 14.11
C VAL A 321 11.41 -18.71 13.62
#